data_AF-A0A945HYL8-F1
#
_entry.id   AF-A0A945HYL8-F1
#
_cell.length_a   1.000
_cell.length_b   1.000
_cell.length_c   1.000
_cell.angle_alpha   90.00
_cell.angle_beta   90.00
_cell.angle_gamma   90.00
#
_symmetry.space_group_name_H-M   'P 1'
#
loop_
_entity.id
_entity.type
_entity.pdbx_description
1 polymer ?
#
loop_
_entity_poly.entity_id
_entity_poly.type
_entity_poly.pdbx_seq_one_letter_code
_entity_poly.pdbx_strand_id
1 'polypeptide(L)'
;QISNVVSRTNKIYSNMLSGLAKEDLSKLKKSRKGVEKLNKEVDALRDNIFYFIKNLDETSVRGSNFYIIILGYLQDVGQSLEFLAKASYKHINNNHKALRFNQIKDLQDIDKSFEELLGDIEIIFNSRKFEKLGAILNSKQRAQDDLAIKIASQITRTRAEDDDSPKNTALYFSLLLETKDLVAAIMNLIEEYYNSYNAKN
;
A
#
# COMPACT_ATOMS: atom_id res chain seq x y z
N GLN A 1 -10.34 -1.16 -13.18
CA GLN A 1 -10.36 -0.23 -12.04
C GLN A 1 -9.38 -0.65 -10.95
N ILE A 2 -9.50 -1.86 -10.35
CA ILE A 2 -8.55 -2.34 -9.33
C ILE A 2 -7.11 -2.45 -9.84
N SER A 3 -6.89 -3.04 -11.02
CA SER A 3 -5.57 -3.08 -11.67
C SER A 3 -4.92 -1.69 -11.75
N ASN A 4 -5.69 -0.65 -12.11
CA ASN A 4 -5.18 0.73 -12.15
C ASN A 4 -4.79 1.24 -10.76
N VAL A 5 -5.56 0.91 -9.72
CA VAL A 5 -5.23 1.30 -8.34
C VAL A 5 -3.94 0.60 -7.92
N VAL A 6 -3.84 -0.72 -8.09
CA VAL A 6 -2.65 -1.53 -7.78
C VAL A 6 -1.41 -1.02 -8.51
N SER A 7 -1.50 -0.80 -9.82
CA SER A 7 -0.41 -0.26 -10.64
C SER A 7 0.05 1.13 -10.16
N ARG A 8 -0.89 1.99 -9.76
CA ARG A 8 -0.58 3.32 -9.22
C ARG A 8 0.01 3.26 -7.83
N THR A 9 -0.50 2.38 -6.96
CA THR A 9 0.05 2.10 -5.63
C THR A 9 1.51 1.72 -5.75
N ASN A 10 1.83 0.75 -6.63
CA ASN A 10 3.20 0.32 -6.90
C ASN A 10 4.09 1.52 -7.31
N LYS A 11 3.69 2.25 -8.36
CA LYS A 11 4.43 3.42 -8.86
C LYS A 11 4.62 4.51 -7.79
N ILE A 12 3.62 4.78 -6.97
CA ILE A 12 3.69 5.81 -5.92
C ILE A 12 4.68 5.37 -4.84
N TYR A 13 4.57 4.11 -4.38
CA TYR A 13 5.37 3.53 -3.32
C TYR A 13 6.86 3.49 -3.71
N SER A 14 7.20 2.89 -4.85
CA SER A 14 8.59 2.82 -5.32
C SER A 14 9.18 4.20 -5.62
N ASN A 15 8.37 5.12 -6.15
CA ASN A 15 8.84 6.50 -6.35
C ASN A 15 9.11 7.21 -5.02
N MET A 16 8.27 6.96 -4.00
CA MET A 16 8.42 7.54 -2.67
C MET A 16 9.68 7.02 -2.00
N LEU A 17 9.91 5.70 -1.99
CA LEU A 17 11.11 5.09 -1.41
C LEU A 17 12.38 5.52 -2.14
N SER A 18 12.37 5.52 -3.47
CA SER A 18 13.49 6.04 -4.24
C SER A 18 13.73 7.54 -4.03
N GLY A 19 12.67 8.33 -3.80
CA GLY A 19 12.79 9.75 -3.49
C GLY A 19 13.40 9.97 -2.11
N LEU A 20 13.01 9.16 -1.13
CA LEU A 20 13.57 9.18 0.21
C LEU A 20 15.05 8.77 0.22
N ALA A 21 15.40 7.69 -0.49
CA ALA A 21 16.76 7.16 -0.56
C ALA A 21 17.76 8.10 -1.26
N LYS A 22 17.27 8.94 -2.19
CA LYS A 22 18.08 9.88 -2.98
C LYS A 22 17.89 11.33 -2.55
N GLU A 23 17.13 11.57 -1.48
CA GLU A 23 16.76 12.91 -1.00
C GLU A 23 16.10 13.80 -2.09
N ASP A 24 15.39 13.17 -3.04
CA ASP A 24 14.78 13.82 -4.20
C ASP A 24 13.38 14.36 -3.87
N LEU A 25 13.33 15.64 -3.48
CA LEU A 25 12.08 16.35 -3.20
C LEU A 25 11.12 16.42 -4.40
N SER A 26 11.63 16.44 -5.63
CA SER A 26 10.79 16.49 -6.83
C SER A 26 10.02 15.18 -6.98
N LYS A 27 10.71 14.06 -6.77
CA LYS A 27 10.10 12.72 -6.79
C LYS A 27 9.09 12.53 -5.66
N LEU A 28 9.42 12.98 -4.45
CA LEU A 28 8.50 12.95 -3.30
C LEU A 28 7.24 13.82 -3.54
N LYS A 29 7.38 15.00 -4.16
CA LYS A 29 6.22 15.82 -4.59
C LYS A 29 5.35 15.10 -5.61
N LYS A 30 5.96 14.38 -6.57
CA LYS A 30 5.22 13.58 -7.56
C LYS A 30 4.44 12.45 -6.89
N SER A 31 5.04 11.72 -5.94
CA SER A 31 4.32 10.69 -5.18
C SER A 31 3.12 11.28 -4.44
N ARG A 32 3.27 12.40 -3.73
CA ARG A 32 2.15 13.09 -3.04
C ARG A 32 1.01 13.47 -3.99
N LYS A 33 1.32 14.05 -5.15
CA LYS A 33 0.30 14.38 -6.18
C LYS A 33 -0.39 13.13 -6.73
N GLY A 34 0.37 12.04 -6.90
CA GLY A 34 -0.17 10.75 -7.35
C GLY A 34 -1.20 10.18 -6.38
N VAL A 35 -0.91 10.27 -5.07
CA VAL A 35 -1.83 9.87 -4.00
C VAL A 35 -3.06 10.78 -3.95
N GLU A 36 -2.88 12.09 -4.00
CA GLU A 36 -4.01 13.05 -3.98
C GLU A 36 -5.00 12.76 -5.10
N LYS A 37 -4.49 12.46 -6.31
CA LYS A 37 -5.34 12.06 -7.43
C LYS A 37 -6.04 10.72 -7.19
N LEU A 38 -5.37 9.76 -6.55
CA LEU A 38 -5.95 8.44 -6.26
C LEU A 38 -7.09 8.58 -5.23
N ASN A 39 -6.85 9.32 -4.17
CA ASN A 39 -7.84 9.56 -3.12
C ASN A 39 -9.07 10.29 -3.68
N LYS A 40 -8.88 11.30 -4.54
CA LYS A 40 -10.00 11.97 -5.24
C LYS A 40 -10.85 11.02 -6.06
N GLU A 41 -10.25 10.01 -6.71
CA GLU A 41 -10.99 9.00 -7.46
C GLU A 41 -11.77 8.06 -6.53
N VAL A 42 -11.18 7.67 -5.39
CA VAL A 42 -11.86 6.86 -4.37
C VAL A 42 -13.02 7.63 -3.72
N ASP A 43 -12.80 8.89 -3.36
CA ASP A 43 -13.81 9.78 -2.80
C ASP A 43 -14.98 9.97 -3.76
N ALA A 44 -14.71 10.16 -5.06
CA ALA A 44 -15.76 10.25 -6.07
C ALA A 44 -16.61 8.97 -6.15
N LEU A 45 -16.02 7.78 -5.98
CA LEU A 45 -16.78 6.52 -5.93
C LEU A 45 -17.65 6.43 -4.68
N ARG A 46 -17.13 6.91 -3.54
CA ARG A 46 -17.84 6.98 -2.27
C ARG A 46 -19.01 7.96 -2.34
N ASP A 47 -18.83 9.14 -2.91
CA ASP A 47 -19.89 10.14 -3.04
C ASP A 47 -21.04 9.64 -3.93
N ASN A 48 -20.74 8.76 -4.88
CA ASN A 48 -21.73 8.13 -5.75
C ASN A 48 -22.34 6.83 -5.20
N ILE A 49 -22.02 6.45 -3.96
CA ILE A 49 -22.47 5.17 -3.38
C ILE A 49 -23.99 5.04 -3.33
N PHE A 50 -24.69 6.12 -3.00
CA PHE A 50 -26.15 6.15 -2.94
C PHE A 50 -26.77 5.84 -4.30
N TYR A 51 -26.29 6.50 -5.35
CA TYR A 51 -26.78 6.28 -6.71
C TYR A 51 -26.43 4.88 -7.23
N PHE A 52 -25.24 4.38 -6.90
CA PHE A 52 -24.84 3.01 -7.24
C PHE A 52 -25.78 1.98 -6.61
N ILE A 53 -26.06 2.08 -5.31
CA ILE A 53 -26.98 1.16 -4.61
C ILE A 53 -28.40 1.26 -5.19
N LYS A 54 -28.88 2.47 -5.49
CA LYS A 54 -30.23 2.68 -6.02
C LYS A 54 -30.42 2.12 -7.44
N ASN A 55 -29.37 2.11 -8.25
CA ASN A 55 -29.41 1.73 -9.67
C ASN A 55 -28.98 0.27 -9.95
N LEU A 56 -28.61 -0.50 -8.92
CA LEU A 56 -28.36 -1.93 -9.06
C LEU A 56 -29.72 -2.65 -9.24
N ASP A 57 -30.03 -3.08 -10.47
CA ASP A 57 -31.27 -3.79 -10.85
C ASP A 57 -31.56 -4.99 -9.94
N GLU A 58 -32.39 -4.85 -8.90
CA GLU A 58 -32.81 -5.89 -7.93
C GLU A 58 -31.70 -6.83 -7.39
N THR A 59 -30.43 -6.55 -7.70
CA THR A 59 -29.29 -7.42 -7.46
C THR A 59 -28.90 -7.27 -6.01
N SER A 60 -29.50 -8.13 -5.19
CA SER A 60 -28.99 -8.75 -3.97
C SER A 60 -28.13 -7.83 -3.11
N VAL A 61 -28.56 -7.60 -1.87
CA VAL A 61 -27.77 -7.02 -0.75
C VAL A 61 -26.28 -7.41 -0.79
N ARG A 62 -25.95 -8.62 -1.25
CA ARG A 62 -24.58 -9.10 -1.50
C ARG A 62 -23.74 -8.22 -2.45
N GLY A 63 -24.28 -7.77 -3.58
CA GLY A 63 -23.56 -6.93 -4.55
C GLY A 63 -23.23 -5.55 -4.00
N SER A 64 -24.19 -4.92 -3.32
CA SER A 64 -23.99 -3.65 -2.62
C SER A 64 -22.98 -3.80 -1.47
N ASN A 65 -23.08 -4.87 -0.67
CA ASN A 65 -22.12 -5.15 0.40
C ASN A 65 -20.70 -5.34 -0.14
N PHE A 66 -20.54 -6.14 -1.20
CA PHE A 66 -19.24 -6.33 -1.86
C PHE A 66 -18.64 -4.99 -2.30
N TYR A 67 -19.44 -4.14 -2.98
CA TYR A 67 -18.96 -2.83 -3.42
C TYR A 67 -18.53 -1.93 -2.24
N ILE A 68 -19.31 -1.87 -1.16
CA ILE A 68 -18.97 -1.10 0.04
C ILE A 68 -17.65 -1.58 0.66
N ILE A 69 -17.46 -2.89 0.78
CA ILE A 69 -16.23 -3.48 1.33
C ILE A 69 -15.02 -3.13 0.46
N ILE A 70 -15.13 -3.27 -0.86
CA ILE A 70 -14.05 -2.89 -1.78
C ILE A 70 -13.71 -1.40 -1.68
N LEU A 71 -14.71 -0.51 -1.57
CA LEU A 71 -14.46 0.91 -1.35
C LEU A 71 -13.72 1.19 -0.04
N GLY A 72 -14.06 0.49 1.03
CA GLY A 72 -13.35 0.57 2.31
C GLY A 72 -11.86 0.26 2.15
N TYR A 73 -11.52 -0.87 1.54
CA TYR A 73 -10.12 -1.23 1.33
C TYR A 73 -9.38 -0.28 0.37
N LEU A 74 -10.04 0.25 -0.65
CA LEU A 74 -9.44 1.28 -1.51
C LEU A 74 -9.15 2.58 -0.76
N GLN A 75 -10.02 2.96 0.17
CA GLN A 75 -9.81 4.11 1.04
C GLN A 75 -8.62 3.88 1.98
N ASP A 76 -8.52 2.70 2.60
CA ASP A 76 -7.40 2.32 3.46
C ASP A 76 -6.06 2.39 2.71
N VAL A 77 -6.01 1.83 1.49
CA VAL A 77 -4.84 1.94 0.59
C VAL A 77 -4.45 3.40 0.33
N GLY A 78 -5.43 4.24 0.02
CA GLY A 78 -5.23 5.66 -0.24
C GLY A 78 -4.69 6.43 0.98
N GLN A 79 -5.21 6.12 2.17
CA GLN A 79 -4.79 6.73 3.43
C GLN A 79 -3.35 6.32 3.80
N SER A 80 -3.01 5.03 3.66
CA SER A 80 -1.64 4.57 3.95
C SER A 80 -0.62 5.18 3.00
N LEU A 81 -0.91 5.24 1.70
CA LEU A 81 -0.05 5.92 0.75
C LEU A 81 0.10 7.41 1.05
N GLU A 82 -0.96 8.07 1.51
CA GLU A 82 -0.94 9.49 1.86
C GLU A 82 -0.04 9.75 3.06
N PHE A 83 -0.13 8.91 4.08
CA PHE A 83 0.74 8.97 5.24
C PHE A 83 2.21 8.78 4.83
N LEU A 84 2.52 7.70 4.11
CA LEU A 84 3.88 7.38 3.64
C LEU A 84 4.49 8.53 2.82
N ALA A 85 3.74 9.06 1.86
CA ALA A 85 4.20 10.14 1.00
C ALA A 85 4.39 11.47 1.77
N LYS A 86 3.51 11.78 2.72
CA LYS A 86 3.62 12.98 3.58
C LYS A 86 4.81 12.87 4.53
N ALA A 87 4.97 11.74 5.22
CA ALA A 87 6.05 11.51 6.17
C ALA A 87 7.41 11.62 5.49
N SER A 88 7.59 10.94 4.36
CA SER A 88 8.83 10.97 3.58
C SER A 88 9.15 12.36 3.03
N TYR A 89 8.15 13.04 2.45
CA TYR A 89 8.33 14.42 1.99
C TYR A 89 8.72 15.36 3.13
N LYS A 90 8.01 15.31 4.26
CA LYS A 90 8.25 16.18 5.42
C LYS A 90 9.65 15.99 5.98
N HIS A 91 10.14 14.75 6.06
CA HIS A 91 11.47 14.46 6.59
C HIS A 91 12.57 15.13 5.77
N ILE A 92 12.56 14.92 4.45
CA ILE A 92 13.55 15.52 3.54
C ILE A 92 13.37 17.04 3.45
N ASN A 93 12.13 17.52 3.35
CA ASN A 93 11.85 18.96 3.25
C ASN A 93 12.28 19.75 4.50
N ASN A 94 12.36 19.07 5.65
CA ASN A 94 12.83 19.67 6.91
C ASN A 94 14.35 19.49 7.11
N ASN A 95 15.09 19.03 6.10
CA ASN A 95 16.54 18.80 6.14
C ASN A 95 16.95 17.90 7.33
N HIS A 96 16.12 16.92 7.69
CA HIS A 96 16.52 15.92 8.68
C HIS A 96 17.62 15.03 8.09
N LYS A 97 18.45 14.43 8.96
CA LYS A 97 19.49 13.48 8.54
C LYS A 97 18.89 12.40 7.62
N ALA A 98 19.61 12.01 6.58
CA ALA A 98 19.23 10.88 5.74
C ALA A 98 19.11 9.59 6.57
N LEU A 99 18.26 8.66 6.11
CA LEU A 99 18.21 7.31 6.67
C LEU A 99 19.55 6.60 6.48
N ARG A 100 19.87 5.68 7.39
CA ARG A 100 21.10 4.90 7.32
C ARG A 100 21.05 3.91 6.17
N PHE A 101 22.23 3.53 5.67
CA PHE A 101 22.34 2.60 4.54
C PHE A 101 21.57 1.28 4.75
N ASN A 102 21.64 0.70 5.94
CA ASN A 102 20.90 -0.51 6.28
C ASN A 102 19.37 -0.30 6.25
N GLN A 103 18.87 0.83 6.72
CA GLN A 103 17.44 1.18 6.65
C GLN A 103 17.00 1.37 5.19
N ILE A 104 17.80 2.06 4.37
CA ILE A 104 17.53 2.21 2.94
C ILE A 104 17.54 0.85 2.23
N LYS A 105 18.52 0.00 2.52
CA LYS A 105 18.60 -1.35 1.95
C LYS A 105 17.38 -2.18 2.32
N ASP A 106 16.97 -2.16 3.60
CA ASP A 106 15.78 -2.86 4.06
C ASP A 106 14.51 -2.37 3.33
N LEU A 107 14.37 -1.04 3.14
CA LEU A 107 13.26 -0.47 2.36
C LEU A 107 13.30 -0.86 0.88
N GLN A 108 14.48 -0.97 0.27
CA GLN A 108 14.62 -1.43 -1.11
C GLN A 108 14.27 -2.91 -1.28
N ASP A 109 14.65 -3.76 -0.31
CA ASP A 109 14.25 -5.16 -0.30
C ASP A 109 12.72 -5.28 -0.23
N ILE A 110 12.08 -4.47 0.64
CA ILE A 110 10.62 -4.39 0.76
C ILE A 110 9.98 -3.91 -0.54
N ASP A 111 10.50 -2.84 -1.15
CA ASP A 111 10.02 -2.29 -2.42
C ASP A 111 9.97 -3.36 -3.51
N LYS A 112 11.06 -4.14 -3.63
CA LYS A 112 11.15 -5.21 -4.62
C LYS A 112 10.12 -6.31 -4.39
N SER A 113 10.02 -6.82 -3.16
CA SER A 113 9.02 -7.84 -2.82
C SER A 113 7.59 -7.33 -3.05
N PHE A 114 7.35 -6.04 -2.78
CA PHE A 114 6.06 -5.43 -2.97
C PHE A 114 5.73 -5.18 -4.45
N GLU A 115 6.72 -4.78 -5.25
CA GLU A 115 6.62 -4.64 -6.70
C GLU A 115 6.23 -5.97 -7.36
N GLU A 116 6.87 -7.08 -6.95
CA GLU A 116 6.53 -8.43 -7.42
C GLU A 116 5.08 -8.80 -7.07
N LEU A 117 4.68 -8.61 -5.80
CA LEU A 117 3.32 -8.88 -5.34
C LEU A 117 2.26 -8.07 -6.11
N LEU A 118 2.47 -6.76 -6.25
CA LEU A 118 1.52 -5.88 -6.94
C LEU A 118 1.50 -6.14 -8.45
N GLY A 119 2.64 -6.51 -9.05
CA GLY A 119 2.72 -6.92 -10.44
C GLY A 119 1.88 -8.16 -10.73
N ASP A 120 1.98 -9.18 -9.88
CA ASP A 120 1.17 -10.41 -10.01
C ASP A 120 -0.33 -10.12 -9.87
N ILE A 121 -0.70 -9.28 -8.89
CA ILE A 121 -2.09 -8.83 -8.72
C ILE A 121 -2.57 -8.08 -9.98
N GLU A 122 -1.77 -7.16 -10.50
CA GLU A 122 -2.09 -6.38 -11.70
C GLU A 122 -2.36 -7.31 -12.91
N ILE A 123 -1.49 -8.31 -13.12
CA ILE A 123 -1.63 -9.32 -14.18
C ILE A 123 -2.94 -10.10 -14.04
N ILE A 124 -3.29 -10.54 -12.82
CA ILE A 124 -4.52 -11.29 -12.57
C ILE A 124 -5.76 -10.45 -12.88
N PHE A 125 -5.81 -9.19 -12.41
CA PHE A 125 -6.94 -8.31 -12.67
C PHE A 125 -7.06 -7.92 -14.15
N ASN A 126 -5.94 -7.70 -14.85
CA ASN A 126 -5.93 -7.40 -16.29
C ASN A 126 -6.40 -8.61 -17.12
N SER A 127 -5.97 -9.82 -16.75
CA SER A 127 -6.36 -11.06 -17.44
C SER A 127 -7.68 -11.65 -16.97
N ARG A 128 -8.29 -11.08 -15.92
CA ARG A 128 -9.53 -11.55 -15.27
C ARG A 128 -9.47 -12.99 -14.74
N LYS A 129 -8.27 -13.49 -14.44
CA LYS A 129 -8.02 -14.87 -13.97
C LYS A 129 -8.14 -14.96 -12.44
N PHE A 130 -9.31 -14.62 -11.90
CA PHE A 130 -9.53 -14.49 -10.45
C PHE A 130 -9.33 -15.80 -9.66
N GLU A 131 -9.43 -16.95 -10.32
CA GLU A 131 -9.06 -18.25 -9.76
C GLU A 131 -7.60 -18.31 -9.28
N LYS A 132 -6.72 -17.45 -9.84
CA LYS A 132 -5.31 -17.38 -9.44
C LYS A 132 -5.06 -16.55 -8.19
N LEU A 133 -6.06 -15.81 -7.68
CA LEU A 133 -5.89 -14.99 -6.48
C LEU A 133 -5.55 -15.85 -5.24
N GLY A 134 -5.97 -17.12 -5.19
CA GLY A 134 -5.59 -18.04 -4.11
C GLY A 134 -4.06 -18.19 -3.95
N ALA A 135 -3.30 -18.18 -5.05
CA ALA A 135 -1.83 -18.23 -4.99
C ALA A 135 -1.21 -16.95 -4.40
N ILE A 136 -1.85 -15.80 -4.64
CA ILE A 136 -1.45 -14.51 -4.07
C ILE A 136 -1.73 -14.48 -2.57
N LEU A 137 -2.88 -15.00 -2.14
CA LEU A 137 -3.24 -15.09 -0.72
C LEU A 137 -2.23 -15.93 0.09
N ASN A 138 -1.69 -17.01 -0.49
CA ASN A 138 -0.60 -17.78 0.13
C ASN A 138 0.70 -16.96 0.30
N SER A 139 0.86 -15.87 -0.45
CA SER A 139 2.00 -14.96 -0.34
C SER A 139 1.79 -13.82 0.66
N LYS A 140 0.55 -13.61 1.14
CA LYS A 140 0.18 -12.62 2.19
C LYS A 140 1.07 -12.76 3.43
N GLN A 141 1.15 -13.98 3.96
CA GLN A 141 1.85 -14.25 5.20
C GLN A 141 3.35 -13.96 5.07
N ARG A 142 3.96 -14.36 3.95
CA ARG A 142 5.39 -14.10 3.69
C ARG A 142 5.73 -12.61 3.69
N ALA A 143 4.93 -11.78 3.01
CA ALA A 143 5.14 -10.34 3.00
C ALA A 143 5.00 -9.70 4.40
N GLN A 144 4.07 -10.20 5.21
CA GLN A 144 3.89 -9.74 6.60
C GLN A 144 5.04 -10.19 7.51
N ASP A 145 5.53 -11.41 7.33
CA ASP A 145 6.65 -11.97 8.09
C ASP A 145 7.95 -11.21 7.80
N ASP A 146 8.21 -10.90 6.52
CA ASP A 146 9.38 -10.12 6.11
C ASP A 146 9.39 -8.73 6.78
N LEU A 147 8.25 -8.03 6.78
CA LEU A 147 8.10 -6.75 7.48
C LEU A 147 8.30 -6.89 8.99
N ALA A 148 7.76 -7.96 9.61
CA ALA A 148 7.94 -8.22 11.03
C ALA A 148 9.42 -8.45 11.39
N ILE A 149 10.17 -9.15 10.54
CA ILE A 149 11.62 -9.35 10.70
C ILE A 149 12.35 -8.01 10.63
N LYS A 150 12.03 -7.14 9.66
CA LYS A 150 12.66 -5.81 9.56
C LYS A 150 12.34 -4.91 10.77
N ILE A 151 11.11 -4.96 11.28
CA ILE A 151 10.70 -4.26 12.51
C ILE A 151 11.52 -4.76 13.71
N ALA A 152 11.61 -6.09 13.90
CA ALA A 152 12.39 -6.68 14.98
C ALA A 152 13.88 -6.31 14.88
N SER A 153 14.44 -6.31 13.66
CA SER A 153 15.82 -5.86 13.43
C SER A 153 16.02 -4.39 13.83
N GLN A 154 15.07 -3.51 13.49
CA GLN A 154 15.14 -2.11 13.88
C GLN A 154 15.02 -1.90 15.39
N ILE A 155 14.20 -2.70 16.09
CA ILE A 155 14.13 -2.67 17.57
C ILE A 155 15.50 -2.98 18.16
N THR A 156 16.18 -4.03 17.69
CA THR A 156 17.53 -4.39 18.16
C THR A 156 18.53 -3.27 17.88
N ARG A 157 18.51 -2.67 16.68
CA ARG A 157 19.41 -1.56 16.32
C ARG A 157 19.19 -0.31 17.17
N THR A 158 17.93 0.00 17.49
CA THR A 158 17.57 1.16 18.32
C THR A 158 18.03 0.98 19.77
N ARG A 159 18.07 -0.27 20.26
CA ARG A 159 18.54 -0.60 21.61
C ARG A 159 20.06 -0.68 21.72
N ALA A 160 20.75 -0.94 20.61
CA ALA A 160 22.19 -0.79 20.52
C ALA A 160 22.55 0.71 20.40
N GLU A 161 23.73 1.13 20.86
CA GLU A 161 24.21 2.52 20.72
C GLU A 161 24.50 2.93 19.25
N ASP A 162 24.13 2.08 18.29
CA ASP A 162 24.41 2.25 16.88
C ASP A 162 23.46 3.25 16.20
N ASP A 163 22.28 3.56 16.73
CA ASP A 163 21.33 4.53 16.12
C ASP A 163 21.30 5.88 16.89
N ASP A 164 21.90 6.91 16.30
CA ASP A 164 22.10 8.23 16.90
C ASP A 164 20.99 9.26 16.54
N SER A 165 19.98 8.86 15.77
CA SER A 165 18.99 9.79 15.20
C SER A 165 17.55 9.38 15.52
N PRO A 166 16.98 9.87 16.64
CA PRO A 166 15.60 9.57 17.04
C PRO A 166 14.56 9.88 15.94
N LYS A 167 14.80 10.91 15.13
CA LYS A 167 13.93 11.28 14.01
C LYS A 167 13.99 10.26 12.86
N ASN A 168 15.17 9.71 12.57
CA ASN A 168 15.32 8.69 11.53
C ASN A 168 14.70 7.38 11.97
N THR A 169 14.97 6.97 13.21
CA THR A 169 14.37 5.79 13.83
C THR A 169 12.84 5.89 13.81
N ALA A 170 12.29 7.03 14.24
CA ALA A 170 10.85 7.26 14.22
C ALA A 170 10.27 7.20 12.80
N LEU A 171 10.88 7.90 11.84
CA LEU A 171 10.43 7.83 10.44
C LEU A 171 10.45 6.39 9.93
N TYR A 172 11.55 5.67 10.12
CA TYR A 172 11.70 4.32 9.59
C TYR A 172 10.67 3.35 10.18
N PHE A 173 10.42 3.41 11.49
CA PHE A 173 9.31 2.65 12.09
C PHE A 173 7.96 3.03 11.51
N SER A 174 7.67 4.33 11.35
CA SER A 174 6.43 4.79 10.72
C SER A 174 6.28 4.24 9.29
N LEU A 175 7.36 4.19 8.50
CA LEU A 175 7.33 3.62 7.15
C LEU A 175 7.07 2.12 7.16
N LEU A 176 7.70 1.35 8.06
CA LEU A 176 7.51 -0.09 8.16
C LEU A 176 6.08 -0.45 8.60
N LEU A 177 5.57 0.24 9.63
CA LEU A 177 4.23 0.00 10.15
C LEU A 177 3.17 0.36 9.12
N GLU A 178 3.27 1.53 8.48
CA GLU A 178 2.30 1.92 7.47
C GLU A 178 2.40 1.06 6.20
N THR A 179 3.59 0.55 5.86
CA THR A 179 3.72 -0.44 4.76
C THR A 179 3.01 -1.74 5.11
N LYS A 180 3.07 -2.19 6.37
CA LYS A 180 2.33 -3.36 6.83
C LYS A 180 0.82 -3.16 6.71
N ASP A 181 0.32 -1.98 7.08
CA ASP A 181 -1.10 -1.64 6.96
C ASP A 181 -1.53 -1.55 5.50
N LEU A 182 -0.71 -0.95 4.64
CA LEU A 182 -0.93 -0.91 3.18
C LEU A 182 -1.02 -2.31 2.57
N VAL A 183 -0.08 -3.21 2.92
CA VAL A 183 -0.11 -4.61 2.46
C VAL A 183 -1.38 -5.31 2.96
N ALA A 184 -1.76 -5.11 4.22
CA ALA A 184 -2.97 -5.69 4.78
C ALA A 184 -4.23 -5.23 4.02
N ALA A 185 -4.37 -3.93 3.76
CA ALA A 185 -5.51 -3.38 3.02
C ALA A 185 -5.62 -3.98 1.60
N ILE A 186 -4.50 -4.09 0.89
CA ILE A 186 -4.46 -4.71 -0.45
C ILE A 186 -4.84 -6.18 -0.34
N MET A 187 -4.25 -6.92 0.59
CA MET A 187 -4.51 -8.36 0.71
C MET A 187 -5.94 -8.67 1.14
N ASN A 188 -6.57 -7.83 1.96
CA ASN A 188 -7.99 -7.96 2.29
C ASN A 188 -8.88 -7.67 1.06
N LEU A 189 -8.50 -6.70 0.23
CA LEU A 189 -9.16 -6.48 -1.06
C LEU A 189 -9.07 -7.72 -1.95
N ILE A 190 -7.89 -8.33 -2.06
CA ILE A 190 -7.69 -9.55 -2.85
C ILE A 190 -8.54 -10.72 -2.32
N GLU A 191 -8.58 -10.88 -1.00
CA GLU A 191 -9.33 -11.92 -0.31
C GLU A 191 -10.83 -11.78 -0.58
N GLU A 192 -11.37 -10.56 -0.51
CA GLU A 192 -12.78 -10.29 -0.82
C GLU A 192 -13.12 -10.62 -2.28
N TYR A 193 -12.24 -10.28 -3.23
CA TYR A 193 -12.42 -10.64 -4.64
C TYR A 193 -12.39 -12.16 -4.86
N TYR A 194 -11.46 -12.86 -4.21
CA TYR A 194 -11.35 -14.32 -4.29
C TYR A 194 -12.58 -15.02 -3.72
N ASN A 195 -13.04 -14.59 -2.54
CA ASN A 195 -14.23 -15.14 -1.89
C ASN A 195 -15.50 -14.88 -2.71
N SER A 196 -15.65 -13.68 -3.26
CA SER A 196 -16.78 -13.32 -4.13
C SER A 196 -16.80 -14.10 -5.44
N TYR A 197 -15.64 -14.42 -6.01
CA TYR A 197 -15.52 -15.29 -7.18
C TYR A 197 -15.92 -16.73 -6.85
N ASN A 198 -15.44 -17.29 -5.75
CA ASN A 198 -15.74 -18.66 -5.34
C ASN A 198 -17.17 -18.84 -4.82
N ALA A 199 -17.81 -17.81 -4.27
CA ALA A 199 -19.20 -17.88 -3.85
C ALA A 199 -20.21 -17.88 -5.01
N LYS A 200 -19.74 -17.59 -6.24
CA LYS A 200 -20.55 -17.57 -7.47
C LYS A 200 -20.40 -18.82 -8.32
N ASN A 201 -19.35 -19.61 -8.11
CA ASN A 201 -19.03 -20.84 -8.85
C ASN A 201 -19.23 -22.06 -7.95
#